data_AF-A0A2V5ZML6-F1
#
_entry.id   AF-A0A2V5ZML6-F1
#
_cell.length_a   1.000
_cell.length_b   1.000
_cell.length_c   1.000
_cell.angle_alpha   90.00
_cell.angle_beta   90.00
_cell.angle_gamma   90.00
#
_symmetry.space_group_name_H-M   'P 1'
#
loop_
_entity.id
_entity.type
_entity.pdbx_description
1 polymer ?
#
loop_
_entity_poly.entity_id
_entity_poly.type
_entity_poly.pdbx_seq_one_letter_code
_entity_poly.pdbx_strand_id
1 'polypeptide(L)'
;MKKIEAVIKPFKTEAVKDALAAVGIEGMTLSEVRGFGRQKGHSEIYRGSEYTVDFLPKVKFEIVVDDDHAQRVVEAIMQSAKTGKIGDGKVFVTQVEEAIRILRTDQAIEQQIGEAFVFSPPESPQKPAHLA
;
A
#
# COMPACT_ATOMS: atom_id res chain seq x y z
N MET A 1 -6.41 -12.66 7.75
CA MET A 1 -5.93 -11.36 7.24
C MET A 1 -4.88 -11.58 6.15
N LYS A 2 -4.85 -10.67 5.17
CA LYS A 2 -3.83 -10.60 4.13
C LYS A 2 -3.11 -9.26 4.15
N LYS A 3 -1.81 -9.27 3.87
CA LYS A 3 -1.08 -8.07 3.46
C LYS A 3 -1.06 -8.01 1.94
N ILE A 4 -1.53 -6.90 1.39
CA ILE A 4 -1.46 -6.54 -0.03
C ILE A 4 -0.30 -5.57 -0.20
N GLU A 5 0.71 -5.98 -0.95
CA GLU A 5 1.85 -5.13 -1.32
C GLU A 5 1.80 -4.85 -2.82
N ALA A 6 1.69 -3.59 -3.22
CA ALA A 6 1.64 -3.21 -4.62
C ALA A 6 2.75 -2.23 -4.99
N VAL A 7 3.61 -2.62 -5.92
CA VAL A 7 4.66 -1.75 -6.47
C VAL A 7 4.19 -1.23 -7.82
N ILE A 8 3.95 0.08 -7.94
CA ILE A 8 3.35 0.71 -9.13
C ILE A 8 4.16 1.90 -9.66
N LYS A 9 3.76 2.44 -10.81
CA LYS A 9 4.32 3.68 -11.36
C LYS A 9 3.95 4.89 -10.48
N PRO A 10 4.87 5.83 -10.17
CA PRO A 10 4.60 6.94 -9.25
C PRO A 10 3.41 7.83 -9.64
N PHE A 11 3.20 8.11 -10.94
CA PHE A 11 2.09 8.96 -11.38
C PHE A 11 0.70 8.34 -11.22
N LYS A 12 0.61 7.05 -10.87
CA LYS A 12 -0.67 6.36 -10.59
C LYS A 12 -1.08 6.41 -9.12
N THR A 13 -0.24 6.97 -8.24
CA THR A 13 -0.44 6.98 -6.79
C THR A 13 -1.81 7.53 -6.38
N GLU A 14 -2.18 8.73 -6.85
CA GLU A 14 -3.48 9.32 -6.48
C GLU A 14 -4.66 8.51 -6.99
N ALA A 15 -4.63 8.05 -8.26
CA ALA A 15 -5.69 7.21 -8.81
C ALA A 15 -5.88 5.89 -8.02
N VAL A 16 -4.79 5.32 -7.50
CA VAL A 16 -4.86 4.11 -6.67
C VAL A 16 -5.40 4.43 -5.28
N LYS A 17 -4.98 5.54 -4.66
CA LYS A 17 -5.54 6.00 -3.37
C LYS A 17 -7.05 6.22 -3.46
N ASP A 18 -7.52 6.90 -4.50
CA ASP A 18 -8.95 7.16 -4.71
C ASP A 18 -9.74 5.86 -4.91
N ALA A 19 -9.20 4.92 -5.69
CA ALA A 19 -9.83 3.63 -5.91
C ALA A 19 -9.90 2.78 -4.63
N LEU A 20 -8.86 2.84 -3.78
CA LEU A 20 -8.82 2.17 -2.49
C LEU A 20 -9.82 2.79 -1.51
N ALA A 21 -9.90 4.11 -1.44
CA ALA A 21 -10.88 4.81 -0.61
C ALA A 21 -12.32 4.46 -1.04
N ALA A 22 -12.59 4.40 -2.35
CA ALA A 22 -13.90 4.04 -2.89
C ALA A 22 -14.37 2.61 -2.54
N VAL A 23 -13.44 1.71 -2.20
CA VAL A 23 -13.74 0.35 -1.73
C VAL A 23 -13.63 0.20 -0.21
N GLY A 24 -13.54 1.31 0.53
CA GLY A 24 -13.56 1.36 1.99
C GLY A 24 -12.20 1.20 2.67
N ILE A 25 -11.09 1.43 1.96
CA ILE A 25 -9.75 1.36 2.58
C ILE A 25 -9.34 2.74 3.08
N GLU A 26 -9.28 2.87 4.40
CA GLU A 26 -8.90 4.13 5.06
C GLU A 26 -7.46 4.11 5.58
N GLY A 27 -6.93 2.93 5.91
CA GLY A 27 -5.55 2.72 6.36
C GLY A 27 -4.64 2.13 5.28
N MET A 28 -3.55 2.81 4.96
CA MET A 28 -2.50 2.30 4.06
C MET A 28 -1.15 2.95 4.37
N THR A 29 -0.07 2.23 4.08
CA THR A 29 1.30 2.75 4.15
C THR A 29 1.89 2.86 2.76
N LEU A 30 2.53 3.98 2.45
CA LEU A 30 3.24 4.20 1.19
C LEU A 30 4.73 4.32 1.46
N SER A 31 5.54 3.79 0.53
CA SER A 31 6.99 3.97 0.54
C SER A 31 7.51 4.19 -0.87
N GLU A 32 8.47 5.09 -1.01
CA GLU A 32 9.22 5.23 -2.25
C GLU A 32 10.26 4.13 -2.35
N VAL A 33 10.26 3.41 -3.47
CA VAL A 33 11.19 2.30 -3.71
C VAL A 33 11.78 2.42 -5.10
N ARG A 34 12.86 1.68 -5.36
CA ARG A 34 13.40 1.54 -6.71
C ARG A 34 13.38 0.07 -7.09
N GLY A 35 13.00 -0.23 -8.33
CA GLY A 35 12.82 -1.60 -8.79
C GLY A 35 13.18 -1.78 -10.25
N PHE A 36 13.51 -3.01 -10.62
CA PHE A 36 13.73 -3.43 -12.00
C PHE A 36 12.91 -4.70 -12.28
N GLY A 37 12.48 -4.88 -13.52
CA GLY A 37 11.68 -6.03 -13.95
C GLY A 37 12.48 -7.06 -14.75
N ARG A 38 11.86 -8.21 -15.04
CA ARG A 38 12.46 -9.28 -15.86
C ARG A 38 12.67 -8.94 -17.33
N GLN A 39 12.04 -7.88 -17.83
CA GLN A 39 12.38 -7.34 -19.14
C GLN A 39 13.70 -6.61 -18.99
N LYS A 40 14.77 -7.40 -19.19
CA LYS A 40 16.18 -7.04 -19.21
C LYS A 40 16.33 -5.54 -19.39
N GLY A 41 16.89 -4.87 -18.37
CA GLY A 41 17.55 -3.59 -18.60
C GLY A 41 18.32 -3.76 -19.89
N HIS A 42 18.04 -2.93 -20.89
CA HIS A 42 18.82 -2.98 -22.11
C HIS A 42 20.26 -2.74 -21.66
N SER A 43 21.06 -3.80 -21.60
CA SER A 43 22.51 -3.68 -21.58
C SER A 43 22.86 -3.19 -22.99
N GLU A 44 22.64 -1.91 -23.23
CA GLU A 44 23.21 -1.24 -24.39
C GLU A 44 24.70 -1.08 -24.11
N ILE A 45 25.51 -1.84 -24.85
CA ILE A 45 26.94 -1.64 -24.91
C ILE A 45 27.18 -0.26 -25.51
N TYR A 46 27.49 0.73 -24.69
CA TYR A 46 27.98 2.02 -25.16
C TYR A 46 29.51 1.98 -25.15
N ARG A 47 30.11 1.78 -26.32
CA ARG A 47 31.57 1.85 -26.55
C ARG A 47 32.44 0.93 -25.67
N GLY A 48 31.97 -0.28 -25.37
CA GLY A 48 32.81 -1.33 -24.75
C GLY A 48 32.96 -1.24 -23.22
N SER A 49 32.08 -0.54 -22.52
CA SER A 49 31.96 -0.65 -21.05
C SER A 49 30.53 -1.05 -20.67
N GLU A 50 30.42 -2.07 -19.84
CA GLU A 50 29.16 -2.62 -19.33
C GLU A 50 28.60 -1.66 -18.27
N TYR A 51 27.52 -0.93 -18.58
CA TYR A 51 26.86 -0.06 -17.61
C TYR A 51 25.60 -0.72 -17.03
N THR A 52 25.54 -0.60 -15.71
CA THR A 52 24.68 -1.28 -14.74
C THR A 52 23.19 -1.02 -14.94
N VAL A 53 22.36 -2.03 -14.63
CA VAL A 53 20.90 -1.94 -14.65
C VAL A 53 20.43 -0.83 -13.69
N ASP A 54 19.92 0.27 -14.23
CA ASP A 54 19.36 1.36 -13.44
C ASP A 54 18.00 0.97 -12.86
N PHE A 55 17.89 1.03 -11.53
CA PHE A 55 16.61 0.84 -10.85
C PHE A 55 15.71 2.06 -11.11
N LEU A 56 14.47 1.81 -11.55
CA LEU A 56 13.51 2.89 -11.79
C LEU A 56 12.73 3.22 -10.52
N PRO A 57 12.43 4.50 -10.24
CA PRO A 57 11.56 4.91 -9.14
C PRO A 57 10.15 4.29 -9.26
N LYS A 58 9.63 3.84 -8.12
CA LYS A 58 8.31 3.23 -7.95
C LYS A 58 7.71 3.67 -6.61
N VAL A 59 6.40 3.50 -6.47
CA VAL A 59 5.71 3.64 -5.18
C VAL A 59 5.22 2.27 -4.76
N LYS A 60 5.50 1.91 -3.50
CA LYS A 60 5.02 0.68 -2.86
C LYS A 60 3.89 1.03 -1.91
N PHE A 61 2.73 0.41 -2.12
CA PHE A 61 1.60 0.40 -1.19
C PHE A 61 1.69 -0.85 -0.33
N GLU A 62 1.42 -0.71 0.96
CA GLU A 62 1.26 -1.80 1.92
C GLU A 62 -0.06 -1.61 2.66
N ILE A 63 -0.94 -2.61 2.57
CA ILE A 63 -2.30 -2.56 3.10
C ILE A 63 -2.57 -3.90 3.76
N VAL A 64 -3.04 -3.92 5.01
CA VAL A 64 -3.48 -5.14 5.68
C VAL A 64 -4.99 -5.12 5.77
N VAL A 65 -5.59 -6.25 5.38
CA VAL A 65 -7.03 -6.39 5.15
C VAL A 65 -7.53 -7.75 5.60
N ASP A 66 -8.81 -7.87 5.92
CA ASP A 66 -9.43 -9.18 6.14
C ASP A 66 -9.51 -9.99 4.84
N ASP A 67 -9.60 -11.31 5.00
CA ASP A 67 -9.40 -12.25 3.90
C ASP A 67 -10.49 -12.14 2.80
N ASP A 68 -11.71 -11.79 3.18
CA ASP A 68 -12.88 -11.59 2.33
C ASP A 68 -12.80 -10.32 1.47
N HIS A 69 -12.05 -9.33 1.91
CA HIS A 69 -11.82 -8.07 1.22
C HIS A 69 -10.55 -8.05 0.34
N ALA A 70 -9.63 -8.99 0.58
CA ALA A 70 -8.33 -9.03 -0.11
C ALA A 70 -8.48 -9.00 -1.64
N GLN A 71 -9.41 -9.76 -2.21
CA GLN A 71 -9.64 -9.82 -3.65
C GLN A 71 -10.10 -8.46 -4.21
N ARG A 72 -11.03 -7.79 -3.52
CA ARG A 72 -11.56 -6.48 -3.92
C ARG A 72 -10.45 -5.43 -3.96
N VAL A 73 -9.54 -5.44 -2.98
CA VAL A 73 -8.41 -4.53 -2.92
C VAL A 73 -7.43 -4.77 -4.07
N VAL A 74 -7.09 -6.03 -4.34
CA VAL A 74 -6.21 -6.39 -5.46
C VAL A 74 -6.80 -5.91 -6.78
N GLU A 75 -8.10 -6.12 -7.01
CA GLU A 75 -8.78 -5.68 -8.23
C GLU A 75 -8.78 -4.16 -8.38
N ALA A 76 -9.08 -3.42 -7.31
CA ALA A 76 -9.06 -1.96 -7.30
C ALA A 76 -7.67 -1.40 -7.66
N ILE A 77 -6.60 -1.95 -7.07
CA ILE A 77 -5.21 -1.58 -7.39
C ILE A 77 -4.89 -1.91 -8.85
N MET A 78 -5.22 -3.12 -9.31
CA MET A 78 -4.92 -3.55 -10.66
C MET A 78 -5.59 -2.66 -11.71
N GLN A 79 -6.87 -2.32 -11.52
CA GLN A 79 -7.61 -1.50 -12.48
C GLN A 79 -7.11 -0.05 -12.52
N SER A 80 -6.84 0.54 -11.35
CA SER A 80 -6.38 1.94 -11.24
C SER A 80 -4.92 2.12 -11.67
N ALA A 81 -4.03 1.18 -11.35
CA ALA A 81 -2.61 1.25 -11.69
C ALA A 81 -2.31 0.92 -13.17
N LYS A 82 -3.18 0.14 -13.84
CA LYS A 82 -2.96 -0.29 -15.23
C LYS A 82 -2.91 0.89 -16.20
N THR A 83 -1.93 0.84 -17.11
CA THR A 83 -1.80 1.73 -18.28
C THR A 83 -1.78 0.94 -19.58
N GLY A 84 -1.61 -0.38 -19.51
CA GLY A 84 -1.43 -1.24 -20.68
C GLY A 84 0.00 -1.20 -21.24
N LYS A 85 0.91 -0.47 -20.59
CA LYS A 85 2.32 -0.41 -20.96
C LYS A 85 3.16 -1.25 -20.01
N ILE A 86 4.35 -1.62 -20.45
CA ILE A 86 5.34 -2.32 -19.65
C ILE A 86 5.60 -1.57 -18.32
N GLY A 87 5.83 -2.36 -17.25
CA GLY A 87 6.26 -1.86 -15.96
C GLY A 87 5.16 -1.21 -15.11
N ASP A 88 3.89 -1.50 -15.38
CA ASP A 88 2.73 -1.02 -14.61
C ASP A 88 2.81 -1.39 -13.13
N GLY A 89 3.37 -2.56 -12.82
CA GLY A 89 3.65 -2.94 -11.45
C GLY A 89 3.51 -4.42 -11.19
N LYS A 90 3.53 -4.78 -9.91
CA LYS A 90 3.21 -6.11 -9.41
C LYS A 90 2.54 -5.99 -8.05
N VAL A 91 1.55 -6.84 -7.81
CA VAL A 91 0.87 -6.99 -6.52
C VAL A 91 1.28 -8.32 -5.91
N PHE A 92 1.58 -8.32 -4.63
CA PHE A 92 1.89 -9.49 -3.81
C PHE A 92 0.85 -9.58 -2.71
N VAL A 93 0.47 -10.81 -2.39
CA VAL A 93 -0.49 -11.11 -1.32
C VAL A 93 0.17 -12.10 -0.39
N THR A 94 0.26 -11.74 0.89
CA THR A 94 0.92 -12.55 1.92
C THR A 94 -0.05 -12.74 3.09
N GLN A 95 -0.03 -13.91 3.72
CA GLN A 95 -0.81 -14.13 4.94
C GLN A 95 -0.29 -13.24 6.08
N VAL A 96 -1.19 -12.66 6.85
CA VAL A 96 -0.87 -12.00 8.13
C VAL A 96 -1.54 -12.80 9.24
N GLU A 97 -0.75 -13.17 10.25
CA GLU A 97 -1.22 -13.96 11.40
C GLU A 97 -1.86 -13.06 12.46
N GLU A 98 -1.25 -11.90 12.74
CA GLU A 98 -1.70 -10.98 13.77
C GLU A 98 -1.47 -9.52 13.34
N ALA A 99 -2.35 -8.63 13.81
CA ALA A 99 -2.21 -7.18 13.69
C ALA A 99 -2.53 -6.56 15.05
N ILE A 100 -1.63 -5.71 15.55
CA ILE A 100 -1.75 -5.07 16.87
C ILE A 100 -1.77 -3.56 16.69
N ARG A 101 -2.81 -2.92 17.21
CA ARG A 101 -2.91 -1.46 17.24
C ARG A 101 -2.16 -0.89 18.44
N ILE A 102 -1.30 0.09 18.20
CA ILE A 102 -0.63 0.85 19.28
C ILE A 102 -1.55 2.01 19.69
N LEU A 103 -2.06 1.98 20.92
CA LEU A 103 -2.91 3.03 21.49
C LEU A 103 -2.07 4.07 22.25
N ARG A 104 -2.64 5.27 22.49
CA ARG A 104 -1.98 6.38 23.21
C ARG A 104 -1.99 6.21 24.74
N THR A 105 -2.72 5.23 25.27
CA THR A 105 -2.96 5.01 26.70
C THR A 105 -2.44 3.64 27.13
N ASP A 106 -2.01 3.52 28.40
CA ASP A 106 -1.50 2.27 29.00
C ASP A 106 -2.57 1.18 29.22
N GLN A 107 -3.78 1.37 28.68
CA GLN A 107 -4.86 0.38 28.78
C GLN A 107 -4.61 -0.75 27.79
N ALA A 108 -4.86 -1.97 28.27
CA ALA A 108 -4.49 -3.24 27.64
C ALA A 108 -4.71 -3.21 26.12
N ILE A 109 -3.68 -3.68 25.41
CA ILE A 109 -3.64 -3.92 23.97
C ILE A 109 -4.95 -4.59 23.57
N GLU A 110 -5.85 -3.85 22.94
CA GLU A 110 -6.99 -4.45 22.27
C GLU A 110 -6.41 -5.13 21.03
N GLN A 111 -6.18 -6.45 21.12
CA GLN A 111 -5.97 -7.25 19.94
C GLN A 111 -7.16 -6.95 19.02
N GLN A 112 -6.89 -6.37 17.85
CA GLN A 112 -7.94 -6.06 16.90
C GLN A 112 -8.33 -7.37 16.22
N ILE A 113 -9.10 -8.18 16.94
CA ILE A 113 -9.63 -9.45 16.43
C ILE A 113 -10.85 -9.08 15.57
N GLY A 114 -10.63 -8.75 14.30
CA GLY A 114 -11.71 -8.83 13.30
C GLY A 114 -11.86 -7.69 12.29
N GLU A 115 -11.12 -6.58 12.38
CA GLU A 115 -11.19 -5.54 11.35
C GLU A 115 -9.82 -4.89 11.10
N ALA A 116 -9.06 -5.40 10.13
CA ALA A 116 -7.76 -4.83 9.78
C ALA A 116 -7.85 -3.42 9.14
N PHE A 117 -9.03 -3.05 8.67
CA PHE A 117 -9.31 -1.82 7.88
C PHE A 117 -9.25 -0.53 8.68
N VAL A 118 -9.53 -0.61 9.97
CA VAL A 118 -9.91 0.57 10.75
C VAL A 118 -8.71 1.08 11.53
N PHE A 119 -7.87 1.86 10.86
CA PHE A 119 -7.06 2.88 11.54
C PHE A 119 -7.98 4.08 11.84
N SER A 120 -8.99 3.89 12.70
CA SER A 120 -9.89 4.99 13.06
C SER A 120 -9.05 6.14 13.63
N PRO A 121 -9.23 7.40 13.19
CA PRO A 121 -8.53 8.53 13.80
C PRO A 121 -8.80 8.52 15.31
N PRO A 122 -7.81 8.84 16.16
CA PRO A 122 -8.07 8.99 17.58
C PRO A 122 -9.20 10.00 17.73
N GLU A 123 -10.26 9.65 18.46
CA GLU A 123 -11.36 10.57 18.74
C GLU A 123 -10.78 11.93 19.12
N SER A 124 -11.22 12.97 18.40
CA SER A 124 -10.87 14.35 18.74
C SER A 124 -11.19 14.55 20.23
N PRO A 125 -10.28 15.11 21.05
CA PRO A 125 -10.59 15.36 22.45
C PRO A 125 -11.86 16.20 22.49
N GLN A 126 -12.92 15.67 23.11
CA GLN A 126 -14.14 16.43 23.34
C GLN A 126 -13.73 17.73 24.02
N LYS A 127 -13.97 18.87 23.37
CA LYS A 127 -13.80 20.17 24.02
C LYS A 127 -14.63 20.11 25.31
N PRO A 128 -14.06 20.43 26.48
CA PRO A 128 -14.87 20.55 27.68
C PRO A 128 -15.95 21.60 27.37
N ALA A 129 -17.21 21.22 27.55
CA ALA A 129 -18.32 22.13 27.56
C ALA A 129 -18.05 23.13 28.69
N HIS A 130 -17.46 24.28 28.36
CA HIS A 130 -17.41 25.38 29.29
C HIS A 130 -18.83 25.91 29.43
N LEU A 131 -19.44 25.57 30.58
CA LEU A 131 -20.47 26.39 31.20
C LEU A 131 -19.94 27.82 31.34
N ALA A 132 -20.60 28.77 30.70
CA ALA A 132 -20.83 30.13 31.17
C ALA A 132 -21.94 30.76 30.33
#